data_AF-A0A8B8Q9C8-F1
#
_entry.id   AF-A0A8B8Q9C8-F1
#
_cell.length_a   1.000
_cell.length_b   1.000
_cell.length_c   1.000
_cell.angle_alpha   90.00
_cell.angle_beta   90.00
_cell.angle_gamma   90.00
#
_symmetry.space_group_name_H-M   'P 1'
#
loop_
_entity.id
_entity.type
_entity.pdbx_description
1 polymer ?
#
loop_
_entity_poly.entity_id
_entity_poly.type
_entity_poly.pdbx_seq_one_letter_code
_entity_poly.pdbx_strand_id
1 'polypeptide(L)'
;MGLQISAASFFFLLLAVAFAPPTKPDASLIQKACRITKYYDLCLSSLKSDPSSSRADPKGLASIALAVALANATSTSSFLSSLVVGSGGAAGDPALSRLLRDCADKYGLAGDALQASARDLAAEAYDYAYMHVMAAEDYPSACRNAFRRSPGTAYPPELARREDGLTRICDVVMGIIDFLGR
;
A
#
# COMPACT_ATOMS: atom_id res chain seq x y z
N MET A 1 47.32 -60.72 25.05
CA MET A 1 47.08 -60.41 23.62
C MET A 1 46.30 -59.11 23.57
N GLY A 2 47.01 -57.97 23.51
CA GLY A 2 46.38 -56.66 23.35
C GLY A 2 46.38 -56.30 21.86
N LEU A 3 45.22 -55.99 21.29
CA LEU A 3 45.12 -55.46 19.93
C LEU A 3 45.49 -53.96 19.96
N GLN A 4 46.53 -53.58 19.22
CA GLN A 4 46.86 -52.18 18.94
C GLN A 4 45.82 -51.60 17.99
N ILE A 5 45.06 -50.60 18.47
CA ILE A 5 44.19 -49.77 17.64
C ILE A 5 45.06 -48.66 17.04
N SER A 6 45.23 -48.69 15.72
CA SER A 6 46.03 -47.69 15.00
C SER A 6 45.33 -46.33 15.00
N ALA A 7 46.01 -45.29 15.49
CA ALA A 7 45.51 -43.92 15.63
C ALA A 7 45.24 -43.19 14.28
N ALA A 8 45.43 -43.86 13.15
CA ALA A 8 45.29 -43.28 11.81
C ALA A 8 43.84 -43.28 11.28
N SER A 9 42.88 -43.93 11.94
CA SER A 9 41.50 -44.08 11.42
C SER A 9 40.46 -43.11 11.99
N PHE A 10 40.83 -42.23 12.94
CA PHE A 10 39.88 -41.24 13.49
C PHE A 10 39.94 -39.87 12.80
N PHE A 11 40.91 -39.62 11.93
CA PHE A 11 41.07 -38.32 11.28
C PHE A 11 40.28 -38.18 9.96
N PHE A 12 39.72 -39.26 9.44
CA PHE A 12 38.98 -39.26 8.17
C PHE A 12 37.45 -39.16 8.33
N LEU A 13 36.94 -38.95 9.56
CA LEU A 13 35.51 -38.80 9.83
C LEU A 13 35.08 -37.36 10.19
N LEU A 14 35.99 -36.39 10.14
CA LEU A 14 35.73 -34.99 10.52
C LEU A 14 35.77 -33.98 9.36
N LEU A 15 35.96 -34.42 8.11
CA LEU A 15 36.03 -33.54 6.93
C LEU A 15 34.86 -33.66 5.94
N ALA A 16 33.73 -34.23 6.37
CA ALA A 16 32.47 -34.07 5.65
C ALA A 16 31.69 -32.85 6.19
N VAL A 17 32.33 -31.67 6.25
CA VAL A 17 31.58 -30.41 6.32
C VAL A 17 30.94 -30.26 4.95
N ALA A 18 29.66 -30.60 4.88
CA ALA A 18 28.84 -30.43 3.69
C ALA A 18 28.94 -28.98 3.22
N PHE A 19 29.57 -28.78 2.05
CA PHE A 19 29.42 -27.54 1.30
C PHE A 19 28.00 -27.55 0.73
N ALA A 20 27.02 -27.19 1.56
CA ALA A 20 25.69 -26.88 1.06
C ALA A 20 25.85 -25.69 0.09
N PRO A 21 25.36 -25.78 -1.16
CA PRO A 21 25.33 -24.62 -2.03
C PRO A 21 24.57 -23.50 -1.31
N PRO A 22 24.97 -22.22 -1.44
CA PRO A 22 24.25 -21.12 -0.82
C PRO A 22 22.80 -21.19 -1.28
N THR A 23 21.90 -21.60 -0.38
CA THR A 23 20.47 -21.53 -0.60
C THR A 23 20.17 -20.05 -0.77
N LYS A 24 19.70 -19.64 -1.96
CA LYS A 24 19.16 -18.29 -2.12
C LYS A 24 18.15 -18.09 -0.99
N PRO A 25 18.26 -17.02 -0.19
CA PRO A 25 17.27 -16.77 0.85
C PRO A 25 15.90 -16.77 0.19
N ASP A 26 14.99 -17.61 0.68
CA ASP A 26 13.61 -17.55 0.22
C ASP A 26 13.10 -16.14 0.49
N ALA A 27 12.68 -15.45 -0.57
CA ALA A 27 12.14 -14.11 -0.46
C ALA A 27 10.94 -14.15 0.50
N SER A 28 10.91 -13.21 1.45
CA SER A 28 9.80 -13.15 2.41
C SER A 28 8.46 -12.97 1.68
N LEU A 29 7.35 -13.34 2.31
CA LEU A 29 6.03 -13.19 1.70
C LEU A 29 5.77 -11.74 1.26
N ILE A 30 6.20 -10.77 2.07
CA ILE A 30 6.18 -9.34 1.74
C ILE A 30 6.93 -9.06 0.43
N GLN A 31 8.15 -9.59 0.26
CA GLN A 31 8.91 -9.39 -0.98
C GLN A 31 8.23 -10.02 -2.19
N LYS A 32 7.65 -11.22 -2.02
CA LYS A 32 6.89 -11.91 -3.09
C LYS A 32 5.67 -11.09 -3.51
N ALA A 33 4.86 -10.65 -2.55
CA ALA A 33 3.69 -9.80 -2.80
C ALA A 33 4.09 -8.46 -3.43
N CYS A 34 5.15 -7.79 -2.95
CA CYS A 34 5.56 -6.51 -3.53
C CYS A 34 6.15 -6.62 -4.93
N ARG A 35 6.76 -7.76 -5.29
CA ARG A 35 7.41 -7.95 -6.60
C ARG A 35 6.44 -7.92 -7.79
N ILE A 36 5.16 -8.23 -7.56
CA ILE A 36 4.13 -8.15 -8.59
C ILE A 36 3.50 -6.75 -8.67
N THR A 37 3.76 -5.88 -7.69
CA THR A 37 3.24 -4.50 -7.70
C THR A 37 4.12 -3.61 -8.55
N LYS A 38 3.51 -2.59 -9.15
CA LYS A 38 4.20 -1.56 -9.94
C LYS A 38 5.16 -0.71 -9.09
N TYR A 39 4.87 -0.54 -7.80
CA TYR A 39 5.65 0.30 -6.87
C TYR A 39 6.26 -0.54 -5.73
N TYR A 40 7.26 -1.35 -6.07
CA TYR A 40 7.91 -2.29 -5.13
C TYR A 40 8.36 -1.63 -3.81
N ASP A 41 9.09 -0.50 -3.88
CA ASP A 41 9.62 0.16 -2.68
C ASP A 41 8.51 0.79 -1.82
N LEU A 42 7.46 1.31 -2.47
CA LEU A 42 6.28 1.83 -1.77
C LEU A 42 5.53 0.69 -1.06
N CYS A 43 5.35 -0.44 -1.74
CA CYS A 43 4.75 -1.64 -1.14
C CYS A 43 5.56 -2.11 0.07
N LEU A 44 6.89 -2.25 -0.07
CA LEU A 44 7.75 -2.68 1.02
C LEU A 44 7.67 -1.76 2.23
N SER A 45 7.79 -0.45 2.00
CA SER A 45 7.74 0.55 3.08
C SER A 45 6.37 0.62 3.75
N SER A 46 5.28 0.54 2.96
CA SER A 46 3.91 0.54 3.47
C SER A 46 3.66 -0.68 4.36
N LEU A 47 3.98 -1.88 3.89
CA LEU A 47 3.77 -3.10 4.68
C LEU A 47 4.67 -3.15 5.92
N LYS A 48 5.95 -2.79 5.80
CA LYS A 48 6.88 -2.82 6.94
C LYS A 48 6.59 -1.77 8.01
N SER A 49 5.77 -0.76 7.70
CA SER A 49 5.33 0.22 8.70
C SER A 49 4.39 -0.40 9.75
N ASP A 50 3.74 -1.52 9.41
CA ASP A 50 2.91 -2.29 10.33
C ASP A 50 3.69 -3.51 10.86
N PRO A 51 3.98 -3.60 12.17
CA PRO A 51 4.68 -4.74 12.76
C PRO A 51 3.97 -6.09 12.55
N SER A 52 2.64 -6.09 12.38
CA SER A 52 1.86 -7.30 12.15
C SER A 52 2.13 -7.95 10.79
N SER A 53 2.65 -7.20 9.81
CA SER A 53 3.02 -7.70 8.47
C SER A 53 4.01 -8.87 8.50
N SER A 54 4.83 -8.97 9.55
CA SER A 54 5.79 -10.07 9.73
C SER A 54 5.13 -11.44 9.89
N ARG A 55 3.87 -11.48 10.35
CA ARG A 55 3.09 -12.71 10.60
C ARG A 55 1.83 -12.78 9.74
N ALA A 56 1.60 -11.79 8.90
CA ALA A 56 0.43 -11.73 8.03
C ALA A 56 0.52 -12.79 6.92
N ASP A 57 -0.60 -13.44 6.66
CA ASP A 57 -0.80 -14.21 5.44
C ASP A 57 -1.05 -13.26 4.25
N PRO A 58 -1.18 -13.75 3.00
CA PRO A 58 -1.39 -12.88 1.85
C PRO A 58 -2.60 -11.95 2.01
N LYS A 59 -3.72 -12.44 2.55
CA LYS A 59 -4.94 -11.65 2.80
C LYS A 59 -4.71 -10.57 3.87
N GLY A 60 -3.93 -10.88 4.90
CA GLY A 60 -3.48 -9.93 5.91
C GLY A 60 -2.61 -8.82 5.32
N LEU A 61 -1.69 -9.14 4.39
CA LEU A 61 -0.91 -8.11 3.69
C LEU A 61 -1.79 -7.19 2.84
N ALA A 62 -2.79 -7.73 2.14
CA ALA A 62 -3.78 -6.93 1.42
C ALA A 62 -4.58 -6.02 2.36
N SER A 63 -4.97 -6.54 3.54
CA SER A 63 -5.72 -5.78 4.55
C SER A 63 -4.89 -4.61 5.11
N ILE A 64 -3.59 -4.82 5.36
CA ILE A 64 -2.66 -3.78 5.81
C ILE A 64 -2.49 -2.71 4.72
N ALA A 65 -2.29 -3.11 3.46
CA ALA A 65 -2.18 -2.17 2.35
C ALA A 65 -3.47 -1.33 2.17
N LEU A 66 -4.65 -1.95 2.30
CA LEU A 66 -5.94 -1.24 2.30
C LEU A 66 -6.05 -0.24 3.45
N ALA A 67 -5.60 -0.59 4.65
CA ALA A 67 -5.59 0.32 5.78
C ALA A 67 -4.71 1.54 5.53
N VAL A 68 -3.56 1.37 4.88
CA VAL A 68 -2.69 2.47 4.45
C VAL A 68 -3.38 3.38 3.43
N ALA A 69 -4.06 2.80 2.43
CA ALA A 69 -4.85 3.55 1.45
C ALA A 69 -5.97 4.36 2.12
N LEU A 70 -6.72 3.71 3.01
CA LEU A 70 -7.84 4.32 3.74
C LEU A 70 -7.35 5.49 4.59
N ALA A 71 -6.27 5.30 5.35
CA ALA A 71 -5.67 6.35 6.16
C ALA A 71 -5.22 7.55 5.31
N ASN A 72 -4.65 7.31 4.12
CA ASN A 72 -4.25 8.37 3.20
C ASN A 72 -5.48 9.15 2.69
N ALA A 73 -6.52 8.45 2.25
CA ALA A 73 -7.75 9.07 1.76
C ALA A 73 -8.44 9.91 2.85
N THR A 74 -8.62 9.36 4.05
CA THR A 74 -9.27 10.07 5.18
C THR A 74 -8.43 11.24 5.67
N SER A 75 -7.10 11.10 5.70
CA SER A 75 -6.18 12.19 6.06
C SER A 75 -6.27 13.34 5.06
N THR A 76 -6.36 13.02 3.77
CA THR A 76 -6.48 14.04 2.72
C THR A 76 -7.85 14.73 2.73
N SER A 77 -8.94 13.99 2.94
CA SER A 77 -10.28 14.57 3.13
C SER A 77 -10.31 15.53 4.33
N SER A 78 -9.71 15.13 5.45
CA SER A 78 -9.61 15.96 6.67
C SER A 78 -8.75 17.21 6.46
N PHE A 79 -7.62 17.07 5.76
CA PHE A 79 -6.76 18.18 5.38
C PHE A 79 -7.50 19.21 4.51
N LEU A 80 -8.23 18.75 3.50
CA LEU A 80 -9.01 19.64 2.64
C LEU A 80 -10.13 20.34 3.41
N SER A 81 -10.82 19.61 4.29
CA SER A 81 -11.84 20.19 5.17
C SER A 81 -11.28 21.26 6.10
N SER A 82 -10.07 21.06 6.64
CA SER A 82 -9.44 22.04 7.52
C SER A 82 -8.98 23.30 6.77
N LEU A 83 -8.59 23.19 5.49
CA LEU A 83 -8.31 24.35 4.64
C LEU A 83 -9.53 25.22 4.38
N VAL A 84 -10.74 24.64 4.38
CA VAL A 84 -12.00 25.37 4.20
C VAL A 84 -12.42 26.12 5.47
N VAL A 85 -12.15 25.55 6.65
CA VAL A 85 -12.58 26.12 7.94
C VAL A 85 -11.53 27.07 8.55
N GLY A 86 -10.25 26.84 8.28
CA GLY A 86 -9.16 27.64 8.82
C GLY A 86 -9.02 29.00 8.15
N SER A 87 -8.30 29.91 8.82
CA SER A 87 -7.91 31.24 8.32
C SER A 87 -6.88 31.21 7.17
N GLY A 88 -6.69 30.06 6.51
CA GLY A 88 -5.85 29.91 5.33
C GLY A 88 -6.48 30.57 4.10
N GLY A 89 -5.68 30.75 3.04
CA GLY A 89 -6.03 31.55 1.85
C GLY A 89 -7.34 31.23 1.10
N ALA A 90 -8.06 30.16 1.47
CA ALA A 90 -9.41 29.87 0.96
C ALA A 90 -10.54 30.61 1.69
N ALA A 91 -10.32 31.06 2.94
CA ALA A 91 -11.35 31.75 3.74
C ALA A 91 -11.84 33.07 3.11
N GLY A 92 -11.06 33.67 2.20
CA GLY A 92 -11.43 34.86 1.43
C GLY A 92 -11.82 34.58 -0.03
N ASP A 93 -11.79 33.33 -0.49
CA ASP A 93 -12.10 32.94 -1.87
C ASP A 93 -13.19 31.86 -1.87
N PRO A 94 -14.47 32.24 -2.10
CA PRO A 94 -15.59 31.31 -2.14
C PRO A 94 -15.46 30.24 -3.24
N ALA A 95 -14.83 30.56 -4.37
CA ALA A 95 -14.64 29.62 -5.47
C ALA A 95 -13.62 28.54 -5.08
N LEU A 96 -12.49 28.95 -4.50
CA LEU A 96 -11.50 28.02 -3.97
C LEU A 96 -12.08 27.17 -2.82
N SER A 97 -12.84 27.79 -1.90
CA SER A 97 -13.50 27.07 -0.81
C SER A 97 -14.45 25.98 -1.31
N ARG A 98 -15.21 26.25 -2.37
CA ARG A 98 -16.08 25.25 -3.00
C ARG A 98 -15.27 24.11 -3.61
N LEU A 99 -14.21 24.42 -4.36
CA LEU A 99 -13.34 23.39 -4.97
C LEU A 99 -12.70 22.49 -3.91
N LEU A 100 -12.23 23.05 -2.79
CA LEU A 100 -11.63 22.28 -1.70
C LEU A 100 -12.66 21.39 -0.99
N ARG A 101 -13.90 21.86 -0.82
CA ARG A 101 -15.00 21.06 -0.26
C ARG A 101 -15.37 19.90 -1.19
N ASP A 102 -15.58 20.18 -2.48
CA ASP A 102 -15.84 19.15 -3.49
C ASP A 102 -14.73 18.09 -3.47
N CYS A 103 -13.48 18.53 -3.28
CA CYS A 103 -12.36 17.61 -3.13
C CYS A 103 -12.39 16.79 -1.85
N ALA A 104 -12.71 17.39 -0.71
CA ALA A 104 -12.84 16.67 0.55
C ALA A 104 -13.88 15.55 0.43
N ASP A 105 -14.99 15.82 -0.24
CA ASP A 105 -16.05 14.85 -0.50
C ASP A 105 -15.57 13.71 -1.42
N LYS A 106 -14.80 14.00 -2.46
CA LYS A 106 -14.22 12.96 -3.34
C LYS A 106 -13.25 12.04 -2.61
N TYR A 107 -12.41 12.58 -1.73
CA TYR A 107 -11.57 11.76 -0.87
C TYR A 107 -12.36 10.98 0.18
N GLY A 108 -13.50 11.51 0.64
CA GLY A 108 -14.46 10.77 1.47
C GLY A 108 -15.02 9.54 0.74
N LEU A 109 -15.47 9.71 -0.50
CA LEU A 109 -15.96 8.61 -1.35
C LEU A 109 -14.86 7.57 -1.64
N ALA A 110 -13.60 8.02 -1.81
CA ALA A 110 -12.47 7.09 -1.91
C ALA A 110 -12.29 6.26 -0.62
N GLY A 111 -12.41 6.90 0.56
CA GLY A 111 -12.39 6.21 1.84
C GLY A 111 -13.53 5.18 1.99
N ASP A 112 -14.74 5.54 1.56
CA ASP A 112 -15.90 4.63 1.60
C ASP A 112 -15.70 3.43 0.68
N ALA A 113 -15.18 3.64 -0.53
CA ALA A 113 -14.84 2.57 -1.46
C ALA A 113 -13.75 1.65 -0.89
N LEU A 114 -12.71 2.19 -0.24
CA LEU A 114 -11.68 1.39 0.41
C LEU A 114 -12.22 0.56 1.58
N GLN A 115 -13.18 1.09 2.34
CA GLN A 115 -13.87 0.31 3.36
C GLN A 115 -14.72 -0.81 2.76
N ALA A 116 -15.40 -0.56 1.64
CA ALA A 116 -16.13 -1.58 0.92
C ALA A 116 -15.18 -2.68 0.40
N SER A 117 -14.04 -2.30 -0.17
CA SER A 117 -12.98 -3.23 -0.58
C SER A 117 -12.50 -4.10 0.58
N ALA A 118 -12.31 -3.54 1.78
CA ALA A 118 -11.93 -4.32 2.95
C ALA A 118 -12.98 -5.37 3.36
N ARG A 119 -14.28 -5.07 3.19
CA ARG A 119 -15.36 -6.03 3.43
C ARG A 119 -15.36 -7.14 2.39
N ASP A 120 -15.19 -6.79 1.12
CA ASP A 120 -15.12 -7.77 0.03
C ASP A 120 -13.89 -8.66 0.14
N LEU A 121 -12.74 -8.09 0.53
CA LEU A 121 -11.52 -8.85 0.82
C LEU A 121 -11.74 -9.86 1.95
N ALA A 122 -12.42 -9.44 3.03
CA ALA A 122 -12.75 -10.34 4.14
C ALA A 122 -13.69 -11.47 3.71
N ALA A 123 -14.60 -11.19 2.78
CA ALA A 123 -15.51 -12.16 2.16
C ALA A 123 -14.86 -12.97 1.01
N GLU A 124 -13.57 -12.75 0.73
CA GLU A 124 -12.82 -13.39 -0.37
C GLU A 124 -13.41 -13.11 -1.77
N ALA A 125 -14.16 -12.02 -1.88
CA ALA A 125 -14.73 -11.51 -3.12
C ALA A 125 -13.72 -10.60 -3.84
N TYR A 126 -12.59 -11.17 -4.27
CA TYR A 126 -11.43 -10.40 -4.74
C TYR A 126 -11.71 -9.50 -5.94
N ASP A 127 -12.56 -9.91 -6.88
CA ASP A 127 -12.95 -9.06 -8.03
C ASP A 127 -13.68 -7.78 -7.58
N TYR A 128 -14.55 -7.88 -6.58
CA TYR A 128 -15.25 -6.72 -6.00
C TYR A 128 -14.30 -5.88 -5.15
N ALA A 129 -13.41 -6.51 -4.39
CA ALA A 129 -12.38 -5.80 -3.64
C ALA A 129 -11.48 -4.97 -4.58
N TYR A 130 -11.08 -5.53 -5.72
CA TYR A 130 -10.30 -4.87 -6.76
C TYR A 130 -11.08 -3.71 -7.39
N MET A 131 -12.34 -3.95 -7.77
CA MET A 131 -13.23 -2.92 -8.33
C MET A 131 -13.36 -1.69 -7.41
N HIS A 132 -13.53 -1.92 -6.11
CA HIS A 132 -13.64 -0.83 -5.14
C HIS A 132 -12.32 -0.06 -4.96
N VAL A 133 -11.15 -0.70 -5.09
CA VAL A 133 -9.86 -0.01 -5.06
C VAL A 133 -9.67 0.85 -6.31
N MET A 134 -10.03 0.34 -7.50
CA MET A 134 -10.03 1.15 -8.73
C MET A 134 -10.92 2.39 -8.59
N ALA A 135 -12.12 2.24 -8.03
CA ALA A 135 -13.00 3.38 -7.79
C ALA A 135 -12.36 4.41 -6.84
N ALA A 136 -11.70 3.94 -5.77
CA ALA A 136 -11.00 4.81 -4.82
C ALA A 136 -9.85 5.59 -5.46
N GLU A 137 -9.09 4.96 -6.36
CA GLU A 137 -8.04 5.60 -7.15
C GLU A 137 -8.57 6.70 -8.08
N ASP A 138 -9.75 6.48 -8.67
CA ASP A 138 -10.33 7.39 -9.67
C ASP A 138 -10.99 8.64 -9.06
N TYR A 139 -11.58 8.54 -7.87
CA TYR A 139 -12.32 9.66 -7.25
C TYR A 139 -11.49 10.97 -7.15
N PRO A 140 -10.22 10.95 -6.70
CA PRO A 140 -9.37 12.15 -6.68
C PRO A 140 -9.20 12.84 -8.04
N SER A 141 -9.27 12.13 -9.17
CA SER A 141 -9.13 12.76 -10.50
C SER A 141 -10.23 13.81 -10.77
N ALA A 142 -11.39 13.65 -10.15
CA ALA A 142 -12.49 14.60 -10.22
C ALA A 142 -12.10 15.99 -9.64
N CYS A 143 -11.23 16.03 -8.63
CA CYS A 143 -10.64 17.26 -8.11
C CYS A 143 -9.88 18.02 -9.17
N ARG A 144 -8.91 17.33 -9.78
CA ARG A 144 -8.04 17.93 -10.79
C ARG A 144 -8.86 18.46 -11.96
N ASN A 145 -9.90 17.74 -12.36
CA ASN A 145 -10.83 18.15 -13.40
C ASN A 145 -11.71 19.35 -12.98
N ALA A 146 -12.07 19.48 -11.70
CA ALA A 146 -12.78 20.65 -11.19
C ALA A 146 -11.88 21.90 -11.21
N PHE A 147 -10.64 21.80 -10.74
CA PHE A 147 -9.67 22.91 -10.80
C PHE A 147 -9.35 23.34 -12.23
N ARG A 148 -9.16 22.39 -13.16
CA ARG A 148 -8.96 22.70 -14.59
C ARG A 148 -10.12 23.48 -15.22
N ARG A 149 -11.34 23.29 -14.72
CA ARG A 149 -12.55 23.99 -15.17
C ARG A 149 -12.77 25.33 -14.46
N SER A 150 -11.91 25.71 -13.51
CA SER A 150 -11.98 26.97 -12.77
C SER A 150 -10.86 27.92 -13.20
N PRO A 151 -11.15 28.91 -14.08
CA PRO A 151 -10.16 29.89 -14.50
C PRO A 151 -9.55 30.65 -13.32
N GLY A 152 -8.24 30.85 -13.33
CA GLY A 152 -7.53 31.61 -12.30
C GLY A 152 -7.20 30.83 -11.01
N THR A 153 -7.66 29.59 -10.87
CA THR A 153 -7.33 28.74 -9.71
C THR A 153 -6.36 27.62 -10.09
N ALA A 154 -5.10 27.74 -9.68
CA ALA A 154 -4.12 26.68 -9.90
C ALA A 154 -4.37 25.48 -8.98
N TYR A 155 -4.08 24.26 -9.45
CA TYR A 155 -4.16 23.06 -8.62
C TYR A 155 -3.06 23.08 -7.53
N PRO A 156 -3.40 22.99 -6.23
CA PRO A 156 -2.40 23.10 -5.17
C PRO A 156 -1.33 21.99 -5.25
N PRO A 157 -0.03 22.31 -5.19
CA PRO A 157 1.03 21.30 -5.25
C PRO A 157 0.97 20.24 -4.15
N GLU A 158 0.54 20.61 -2.94
CA GLU A 158 0.34 19.67 -1.84
C GLU A 158 -0.79 18.68 -2.15
N LEU A 159 -1.89 19.15 -2.76
CA LEU A 159 -2.98 18.27 -3.18
C LEU A 159 -2.54 17.34 -4.33
N ALA A 160 -1.69 17.83 -5.25
CA ALA A 160 -1.11 16.99 -6.30
C ALA A 160 -0.26 15.85 -5.75
N ARG A 161 0.52 16.09 -4.69
CA ARG A 161 1.30 15.04 -4.01
C ARG A 161 0.41 14.01 -3.33
N ARG A 162 -0.68 14.46 -2.70
CA ARG A 162 -1.63 13.56 -2.02
C ARG A 162 -2.40 12.69 -3.01
N GLU A 163 -2.79 13.25 -4.15
CA GLU A 163 -3.40 12.49 -5.25
C GLU A 163 -2.45 11.42 -5.78
N ASP A 164 -1.22 11.78 -6.19
CA ASP A 164 -0.22 10.81 -6.65
C ASP A 164 0.07 9.75 -5.58
N GLY A 165 0.15 10.16 -4.30
CA GLY A 165 0.30 9.24 -3.18
C GLY A 165 -0.82 8.21 -3.11
N LEU A 166 -2.09 8.64 -3.12
CA LEU A 166 -3.23 7.71 -3.05
C LEU A 166 -3.29 6.80 -4.29
N THR A 167 -3.06 7.33 -5.49
CA THR A 167 -3.01 6.56 -6.73
C THR A 167 -1.98 5.43 -6.64
N ARG A 168 -0.75 5.73 -6.22
CA ARG A 168 0.30 4.71 -6.11
C ARG A 168 0.01 3.67 -5.04
N ILE A 169 -0.61 4.07 -3.93
CA ILE A 169 -1.01 3.13 -2.88
C ILE A 169 -2.13 2.21 -3.39
N CYS A 170 -3.12 2.73 -4.13
CA CYS A 170 -4.18 1.90 -4.73
C CYS A 170 -3.60 0.91 -5.75
N ASP A 171 -2.67 1.35 -6.60
CA ASP A 171 -1.90 0.48 -7.52
C ASP A 171 -1.19 -0.67 -6.77
N VAL A 172 -0.62 -0.39 -5.59
CA VAL A 172 -0.02 -1.43 -4.72
C VAL A 172 -1.07 -2.38 -4.18
N VAL A 173 -2.19 -1.86 -3.67
CA VAL A 173 -3.28 -2.67 -3.12
C VAL A 173 -3.85 -3.61 -4.19
N MET A 174 -4.15 -3.10 -5.38
CA MET A 174 -4.63 -3.90 -6.51
C MET A 174 -3.65 -5.01 -6.87
N GLY A 175 -2.36 -4.68 -6.94
CA GLY A 175 -1.33 -5.69 -7.17
C GLY A 175 -1.35 -6.80 -6.11
N ILE A 176 -1.47 -6.47 -4.82
CA ILE A 176 -1.55 -7.48 -3.76
C ILE A 176 -2.86 -8.29 -3.84
N ILE A 177 -4.00 -7.67 -4.20
CA ILE A 177 -5.26 -8.41 -4.41
C ILE A 177 -5.14 -9.39 -5.58
N ASP A 178 -4.53 -8.99 -6.69
CA ASP A 178 -4.25 -9.86 -7.84
C ASP A 178 -3.33 -11.04 -7.48
N PHE A 179 -2.51 -10.93 -6.43
CA PHE A 179 -1.75 -12.06 -5.90
C PHE A 179 -2.65 -13.15 -5.32
N LEU A 180 -3.78 -12.76 -4.72
CA LEU A 180 -4.70 -13.65 -4.00
C LEU A 180 -5.60 -14.43 -4.94
N GLY A 181 -5.96 -13.83 -6.08
CA GLY A 181 -6.81 -14.46 -7.09
C GLY A 181 -6.09 -15.46 -8.00
N ARG A 182 -4.80 -15.73 -7.78
CA ARG A 182 -3.96 -16.62 -8.60
C ARG A 182 -3.73 -17.98 -7.96
#